data_AF-H0URE1-F1
#
_entry.id   AF-H0URE1-F1
#
_cell.length_a   1.000
_cell.length_b   1.000
_cell.length_c   1.000
_cell.angle_alpha   90.00
_cell.angle_beta   90.00
_cell.angle_gamma   90.00
#
_symmetry.space_group_name_H-M   'P 1'
#
loop_
_entity.id
_entity.type
_entity.pdbx_description
1 polymer ?
#
loop_
_entity_poly.entity_id
_entity_poly.type
_entity_poly.pdbx_seq_one_letter_code
_entity_poly.pdbx_strand_id
1 'polypeptide(L)'
;MKQMWMRLLGKRRKGFTLVELLIVIIIIGILAGAMLLVAGSGTDKAEATRIVSDLRTVKSAAMMYYADNGSWTTDLSRLKSYMGSSGVDTSQFKMLAASNDYYIGRNVTSYGNGVKAKLKDMATKDKNLFGGTDSAVNTTAYNNENWIYMQVR
;
A
#
# COMPACT_ATOMS: atom_id res chain seq x y z
N MET A 1 48.84 -39.11 53.67
CA MET A 1 48.38 -39.56 52.35
C MET A 1 46.88 -39.29 52.18
N LYS A 2 46.50 -38.11 51.67
CA LYS A 2 45.30 -37.90 50.84
C LYS A 2 45.21 -36.40 50.52
N GLN A 3 45.91 -36.03 49.46
CA GLN A 3 45.38 -35.12 48.46
C GLN A 3 44.86 -33.76 49.00
N MET A 4 45.66 -32.71 49.21
CA MET A 4 46.52 -32.03 48.22
C MET A 4 46.02 -32.09 46.75
N TRP A 5 44.70 -32.08 46.52
CA TRP A 5 44.12 -31.98 45.16
C TRP A 5 43.04 -30.93 44.97
N MET A 6 42.75 -30.09 45.96
CA MET A 6 41.92 -28.90 45.72
C MET A 6 42.78 -27.75 45.17
N ARG A 7 43.43 -28.01 44.02
CA ARG A 7 44.03 -26.95 43.20
C ARG A 7 42.87 -26.10 42.67
N LEU A 8 42.65 -24.96 43.33
CA LEU A 8 42.59 -23.65 42.67
C LEU A 8 42.02 -23.66 41.24
N LEU A 9 40.72 -23.89 41.11
CA LEU A 9 39.98 -23.47 39.91
C LEU A 9 38.93 -22.45 40.31
N GLY A 10 39.41 -21.33 40.86
CA GLY A 10 38.64 -20.09 40.86
C GLY A 10 38.39 -19.71 39.40
N LYS A 11 37.20 -20.03 38.87
CA LYS A 11 36.75 -19.55 37.56
C LYS A 11 36.91 -18.03 37.56
N ARG A 12 37.88 -17.50 36.79
CA ARG A 12 38.01 -16.06 36.59
C ARG A 12 36.68 -15.58 36.01
N ARG A 13 35.89 -14.87 36.82
CA ARG A 13 34.69 -14.19 36.35
C ARG A 13 35.17 -13.08 35.42
N LYS A 14 35.04 -13.30 34.11
CA LYS A 14 35.26 -12.26 33.10
C LYS A 14 34.17 -11.20 33.33
N GLY A 15 34.57 -10.02 33.76
CA GLY A 15 33.69 -8.86 33.87
C GLY A 15 33.47 -8.25 32.49
N PHE A 16 32.27 -7.76 32.25
CA PHE A 16 31.94 -6.96 31.06
C PHE A 16 32.69 -5.63 31.14
N THR A 17 33.40 -5.24 30.11
CA THR A 17 34.09 -3.95 30.08
C THR A 17 33.10 -2.83 29.72
N LEU A 18 33.30 -1.64 30.26
CA LEU A 18 32.50 -0.46 29.88
C LEU A 18 32.63 -0.15 28.39
N VAL A 19 33.79 -0.43 27.80
CA VAL A 19 34.06 -0.23 26.38
C VAL A 19 33.24 -1.17 25.51
N GLU A 20 33.09 -2.44 25.92
CA GLU A 20 32.20 -3.40 25.25
C GLU A 20 30.74 -2.95 25.29
N LEU A 21 30.28 -2.30 26.37
CA LEU A 21 28.92 -1.76 26.43
C LEU A 21 28.76 -0.52 25.53
N LEU A 22 29.77 0.35 25.53
CA LEU A 22 29.77 1.60 24.78
C LEU A 22 29.66 1.36 23.26
N ILE A 23 30.45 0.43 22.73
CA ILE A 23 30.41 0.15 21.29
C ILE A 23 29.05 -0.45 20.87
N VAL A 24 28.42 -1.25 21.73
CA VAL A 24 27.12 -1.88 21.46
C VAL A 24 26.02 -0.84 21.35
N ILE A 25 25.94 0.11 22.29
CA ILE A 25 24.90 1.15 22.23
C ILE A 25 25.10 2.10 21.04
N ILE A 26 26.36 2.36 20.63
CA ILE A 26 26.66 3.13 19.43
C ILE A 26 26.16 2.41 18.18
N ILE A 27 26.44 1.11 18.04
CA ILE A 27 25.99 0.32 16.90
C ILE A 27 24.45 0.25 16.86
N ILE A 28 23.80 0.00 18.01
CA ILE A 28 22.33 -0.01 18.10
C ILE A 28 21.75 1.35 17.73
N GLY A 29 22.35 2.45 18.16
CA GLY A 29 21.92 3.82 17.82
C GLY A 29 21.98 4.10 16.32
N ILE A 30 23.07 3.70 15.65
CA ILE A 30 23.22 3.85 14.19
C ILE A 30 22.20 3.02 13.43
N LEU A 31 22.04 1.73 13.80
CA LEU A 31 21.10 0.82 13.15
C LEU A 31 19.64 1.28 13.36
N ALA A 32 19.29 1.70 14.57
CA ALA A 32 17.95 2.23 14.87
C ALA A 32 17.66 3.51 14.08
N GLY A 33 18.63 4.43 13.98
CA GLY A 33 18.51 5.65 13.17
C GLY A 33 18.30 5.35 11.68
N ALA A 34 19.04 4.40 11.11
CA ALA A 34 18.90 4.01 9.71
C ALA A 34 17.54 3.36 9.39
N MET A 35 16.98 2.56 10.32
CA MET A 35 15.69 1.92 10.15
C MET A 35 14.52 2.90 10.04
N LEU A 36 14.56 4.02 10.77
CA LEU A 36 13.51 5.05 10.72
C LEU A 36 13.37 5.69 9.34
N LEU A 37 14.47 5.83 8.59
CA LEU A 37 14.45 6.46 7.26
C LEU A 37 13.79 5.57 6.18
N VAL A 38 13.76 4.26 6.37
CA VAL A 38 13.27 3.31 5.35
C VAL A 38 11.78 2.98 5.52
N ALA A 39 11.26 3.05 6.75
CA ALA A 39 9.93 2.54 7.10
C ALA A 39 8.76 3.19 6.33
N GLY A 40 8.82 4.49 5.99
CA GLY A 40 7.71 5.18 5.33
C GLY A 40 7.51 4.85 3.84
N SER A 41 8.59 4.60 3.11
CA SER A 41 8.49 4.42 1.64
C SER A 41 7.93 3.06 1.21
N GLY A 42 8.12 2.03 2.04
CA GLY A 42 7.61 0.68 1.79
C GLY A 42 6.10 0.58 2.01
N THR A 43 5.59 1.22 3.07
CA THR A 43 4.16 1.26 3.39
C THR A 43 3.38 2.01 2.32
N ASP A 44 3.89 3.15 1.85
CA ASP A 44 3.24 3.94 0.80
C ASP A 44 3.04 3.15 -0.49
N LYS A 45 4.05 2.37 -0.89
CA LYS A 45 3.98 1.51 -2.08
C LYS A 45 2.96 0.39 -1.89
N ALA A 46 2.92 -0.23 -0.73
CA ALA A 46 1.96 -1.29 -0.43
C ALA A 46 0.51 -0.77 -0.48
N GLU A 47 0.25 0.42 0.09
CA GLU A 47 -1.06 1.06 0.04
C GLU A 47 -1.46 1.44 -1.40
N ALA A 48 -0.55 2.02 -2.18
CA ALA A 48 -0.81 2.34 -3.58
C ALA A 48 -1.12 1.08 -4.40
N THR A 49 -0.38 -0.02 -4.20
CA THR A 49 -0.66 -1.31 -4.84
C THR A 49 -2.02 -1.87 -4.42
N ARG A 50 -2.40 -1.74 -3.15
CA ARG A 50 -3.72 -2.14 -2.66
C ARG A 50 -4.84 -1.34 -3.35
N ILE A 51 -4.70 -0.03 -3.47
CA ILE A 51 -5.67 0.83 -4.17
C ILE A 51 -5.88 0.36 -5.62
N VAL A 52 -4.79 0.12 -6.34
CA VAL A 52 -4.86 -0.36 -7.73
C VAL A 52 -5.47 -1.77 -7.80
N SER A 53 -5.16 -2.64 -6.84
CA SER A 53 -5.78 -3.97 -6.73
C SER A 53 -7.29 -3.87 -6.51
N ASP A 54 -7.73 -3.02 -5.59
CA ASP A 54 -9.15 -2.83 -5.29
C ASP A 54 -9.88 -2.26 -6.53
N LEU A 55 -9.28 -1.31 -7.26
CA LEU A 55 -9.81 -0.82 -8.54
C LEU A 55 -10.00 -1.93 -9.57
N ARG A 56 -9.04 -2.87 -9.66
CA ARG A 56 -9.14 -4.04 -10.57
C ARG A 56 -10.25 -5.00 -10.15
N THR A 57 -10.44 -5.22 -8.85
CA THR A 57 -11.55 -6.02 -8.33
C THR A 57 -12.90 -5.42 -8.72
N VAL A 58 -13.09 -4.11 -8.51
CA VAL A 58 -14.34 -3.44 -8.90
C VAL A 58 -14.50 -3.43 -10.43
N LYS A 59 -13.40 -3.25 -11.19
CA LYS A 59 -13.41 -3.37 -12.65
C LYS A 59 -13.89 -4.74 -13.09
N SER A 60 -13.35 -5.81 -12.52
CA SER A 60 -13.79 -7.18 -12.82
C SER A 60 -15.29 -7.34 -12.54
N ALA A 61 -15.78 -6.82 -11.42
CA ALA A 61 -17.19 -6.87 -11.07
C ALA A 61 -18.07 -6.10 -12.08
N ALA A 62 -17.63 -4.93 -12.54
CA ALA A 62 -18.31 -4.17 -13.58
C ALA A 62 -18.38 -4.94 -14.91
N MET A 63 -17.28 -5.61 -15.31
CA MET A 63 -17.23 -6.43 -16.52
C MET A 63 -18.20 -7.62 -16.41
N MET A 64 -18.27 -8.28 -15.26
CA MET A 64 -19.20 -9.39 -15.02
C MET A 64 -20.66 -8.93 -15.05
N TYR A 65 -20.96 -7.78 -14.44
CA TYR A 65 -22.28 -7.18 -14.52
C TYR A 65 -22.70 -6.91 -15.98
N TYR A 66 -21.79 -6.36 -16.79
CA TYR A 66 -22.05 -6.13 -18.22
C TYR A 66 -22.30 -7.44 -18.98
N ALA A 67 -21.54 -8.50 -18.67
CA ALA A 67 -21.73 -9.81 -19.30
C ALA A 67 -23.15 -10.38 -19.04
N ASP A 68 -23.69 -10.19 -17.84
CA ASP A 68 -25.02 -10.69 -17.48
C ASP A 68 -26.17 -9.78 -17.95
N ASN A 69 -25.98 -8.47 -17.93
CA ASN A 69 -27.07 -7.48 -18.13
C ASN A 69 -27.00 -6.74 -19.47
N GLY A 70 -25.94 -6.94 -20.27
CA GLY A 70 -25.73 -6.29 -21.57
C GLY A 70 -25.55 -4.77 -21.52
N SER A 71 -25.41 -4.19 -20.32
CA SER A 71 -25.32 -2.75 -20.11
C SER A 71 -24.41 -2.42 -18.93
N TRP A 72 -23.74 -1.27 -19.00
CA TRP A 72 -22.93 -0.76 -17.88
C TRP A 72 -23.84 -0.13 -16.83
N THR A 73 -23.43 -0.18 -15.57
CA THR A 73 -24.10 0.53 -14.49
C THR A 73 -23.18 1.60 -13.91
N THR A 74 -23.76 2.71 -13.46
CA THR A 74 -23.07 3.70 -12.62
C THR A 74 -23.35 3.49 -11.14
N ASP A 75 -24.25 2.57 -10.80
CA ASP A 75 -24.63 2.25 -9.44
C ASP A 75 -23.77 1.10 -8.89
N LEU A 76 -22.87 1.45 -7.97
CA LEU A 76 -21.97 0.50 -7.32
C LEU A 76 -22.69 -0.55 -6.47
N SER A 77 -23.90 -0.27 -5.99
CA SER A 77 -24.66 -1.26 -5.21
C SER A 77 -24.95 -2.52 -6.02
N ARG A 78 -25.14 -2.37 -7.34
CA ARG A 78 -25.39 -3.46 -8.29
C ARG A 78 -24.15 -4.29 -8.60
N LEU A 79 -22.96 -3.78 -8.29
CA LEU A 79 -21.71 -4.50 -8.46
C LEU A 79 -21.29 -5.32 -7.24
N LYS A 80 -21.89 -5.05 -6.07
CA LYS A 80 -21.49 -5.72 -4.81
C LYS A 80 -21.58 -7.25 -4.89
N SER A 81 -22.61 -7.79 -5.54
CA SER A 81 -22.78 -9.23 -5.74
C SER A 81 -21.67 -9.84 -6.59
N TYR A 82 -21.10 -9.06 -7.51
CA TYR A 82 -20.06 -9.50 -8.44
C TYR A 82 -18.64 -9.39 -7.87
N MET A 83 -18.47 -8.67 -6.76
CA MET A 83 -17.17 -8.52 -6.09
C MET A 83 -16.86 -9.67 -5.11
N GLY A 84 -17.84 -10.50 -4.76
CA GLY A 84 -17.68 -11.54 -3.74
C GLY A 84 -17.18 -11.02 -2.39
N SER A 85 -16.48 -11.84 -1.61
CA SER A 85 -15.98 -11.50 -0.26
C SER A 85 -14.69 -10.67 -0.26
N SER A 86 -14.48 -9.80 -1.24
CA SER A 86 -13.21 -9.09 -1.45
C SER A 86 -12.84 -8.09 -0.34
N GLY A 87 -13.73 -7.80 0.61
CA GLY A 87 -13.48 -6.87 1.72
C GLY A 87 -13.22 -5.42 1.29
N VAL A 88 -13.54 -5.09 0.03
CA VAL A 88 -13.37 -3.75 -0.54
C VAL A 88 -14.53 -2.88 -0.06
N ASP A 89 -14.19 -1.77 0.60
CA ASP A 89 -15.16 -0.77 0.98
C ASP A 89 -15.61 0.04 -0.24
N THR A 90 -16.84 -0.20 -0.69
CA THR A 90 -17.43 0.47 -1.85
C THR A 90 -17.75 1.95 -1.59
N SER A 91 -17.74 2.42 -0.34
CA SER A 91 -18.05 3.82 0.02
C SER A 91 -17.09 4.82 -0.62
N GLN A 92 -15.85 4.38 -0.86
CA GLN A 92 -14.77 5.18 -1.42
C GLN A 92 -14.74 5.12 -2.95
N PHE A 93 -15.62 4.34 -3.58
CA PHE A 93 -15.64 4.15 -5.03
C PHE A 93 -16.74 4.97 -5.67
N LYS A 94 -16.56 5.28 -6.95
CA LYS A 94 -17.62 5.79 -7.84
C LYS A 94 -17.47 5.23 -9.24
N MET A 95 -18.56 5.21 -10.00
CA MET A 95 -18.53 4.96 -11.43
C MET A 95 -18.96 6.21 -12.17
N LEU A 96 -18.15 6.65 -13.12
CA LEU A 96 -18.42 7.80 -13.96
C LEU A 96 -18.43 7.36 -15.42
N ALA A 97 -19.44 7.82 -16.16
CA ALA A 97 -19.42 7.80 -17.61
C ALA A 97 -18.81 9.11 -18.10
N ALA A 98 -17.79 9.03 -18.95
CA ALA A 98 -17.21 10.20 -19.60
C ALA A 98 -17.09 9.92 -21.10
N SER A 99 -17.73 10.77 -21.91
CA SER A 99 -17.87 10.58 -23.35
C SER A 99 -18.48 9.21 -23.71
N ASN A 100 -17.67 8.25 -24.17
CA ASN A 100 -18.09 6.90 -24.56
C ASN A 100 -17.55 5.80 -23.64
N ASP A 101 -16.77 6.17 -22.63
CA ASP A 101 -16.04 5.25 -21.78
C ASP A 101 -16.58 5.29 -20.34
N TYR A 102 -16.39 4.18 -19.65
CA TYR A 102 -16.78 4.02 -18.25
C TYR A 102 -15.53 3.92 -17.39
N TYR A 103 -15.56 4.61 -16.27
CA TYR A 103 -14.44 4.70 -15.35
C TYR A 103 -14.87 4.31 -13.95
N ILE A 104 -14.00 3.60 -13.25
CA ILE A 104 -14.16 3.33 -11.82
C ILE A 104 -13.16 4.21 -11.09
N GLY A 105 -13.69 5.09 -10.24
CA GLY A 105 -12.93 5.99 -9.39
C GLY A 105 -12.80 5.45 -7.98
N ARG A 106 -11.68 5.79 -7.33
CA ARG A 106 -11.52 5.68 -5.89
C ARG A 106 -11.07 7.02 -5.32
N ASN A 107 -11.70 7.42 -4.22
CA ASN A 107 -11.26 8.56 -3.42
C ASN A 107 -9.97 8.20 -2.66
N VAL A 108 -8.93 9.02 -2.84
CA VAL A 108 -7.63 8.87 -2.20
C VAL A 108 -7.26 10.09 -1.33
N THR A 109 -8.25 10.90 -0.95
CA THR A 109 -8.07 12.11 -0.12
C THR A 109 -7.44 11.79 1.24
N SER A 110 -7.83 10.66 1.84
CA SER A 110 -7.33 10.22 3.15
C SER A 110 -5.88 9.74 3.16
N TYR A 111 -5.27 9.55 1.98
CA TYR A 111 -3.89 9.06 1.87
C TYR A 111 -2.89 10.21 1.77
N GLY A 112 -1.72 10.02 2.38
CA GLY A 112 -0.62 10.98 2.36
C GLY A 112 0.00 11.16 0.97
N ASN A 113 0.82 12.21 0.83
CA ASN A 113 1.49 12.55 -0.42
C ASN A 113 2.40 11.44 -0.96
N GLY A 114 2.97 10.61 -0.08
CA GLY A 114 3.82 9.48 -0.47
C GLY A 114 3.06 8.43 -1.30
N VAL A 115 1.87 8.02 -0.83
CA VAL A 115 0.97 7.11 -1.56
C VAL A 115 0.56 7.71 -2.90
N LYS A 116 0.14 8.99 -2.92
CA LYS A 116 -0.26 9.69 -4.15
C LYS A 116 0.90 9.74 -5.16
N ALA A 117 2.12 10.02 -4.70
CA ALA A 117 3.30 9.98 -5.55
C ALA A 117 3.54 8.57 -6.14
N LYS A 118 3.35 7.50 -5.35
CA LYS A 118 3.44 6.13 -5.87
C LYS A 118 2.34 5.79 -6.86
N LEU A 119 1.12 6.28 -6.65
CA LEU A 119 0.03 6.13 -7.63
C LEU A 119 0.35 6.86 -8.93
N LYS A 120 0.95 8.05 -8.87
CA LYS A 120 1.46 8.77 -10.05
C LYS A 120 2.55 7.97 -10.76
N ASP A 121 3.51 7.42 -10.03
CA ASP A 121 4.56 6.54 -10.60
C ASP A 121 3.94 5.31 -11.30
N MET A 122 2.84 4.76 -10.76
CA MET A 122 2.10 3.66 -11.37
C MET A 122 1.33 4.12 -12.62
N ALA A 123 0.67 5.27 -12.58
CA ALA A 123 -0.10 5.81 -13.69
C ALA A 123 0.75 6.25 -14.88
N THR A 124 2.00 6.67 -14.66
CA THR A 124 2.93 6.92 -15.76
C THR A 124 3.38 5.65 -16.48
N LYS A 125 3.39 4.50 -15.79
CA LYS A 125 3.73 3.19 -16.36
C LYS A 125 2.52 2.51 -16.99
N ASP A 126 1.38 2.59 -16.31
CA ASP A 126 0.10 2.04 -16.72
C ASP A 126 -0.82 3.18 -17.17
N LYS A 127 -0.93 3.37 -18.48
CA LYS A 127 -1.75 4.43 -19.11
C LYS A 127 -3.25 4.29 -18.84
N ASN A 128 -3.67 3.30 -18.05
CA ASN A 128 -5.05 3.06 -17.68
C ASN A 128 -5.45 3.68 -16.32
N LEU A 129 -4.56 4.48 -15.71
CA LEU A 129 -4.84 5.17 -14.44
C LEU A 129 -4.88 6.68 -14.65
N PHE A 130 -6.04 7.26 -14.39
CA PHE A 130 -6.39 8.63 -14.71
C PHE A 130 -6.64 9.46 -13.44
N GLY A 131 -6.38 10.76 -13.51
CA GLY A 131 -6.77 11.70 -12.46
C GLY A 131 -8.23 12.13 -12.58
N GLY A 132 -8.72 12.91 -11.63
CA GLY A 132 -10.03 13.56 -11.77
C GLY A 132 -10.55 14.21 -10.50
N THR A 133 -11.81 14.63 -10.57
CA THR A 133 -12.61 15.16 -9.47
C THR A 133 -13.69 14.16 -9.09
N ASP A 134 -14.56 14.51 -8.14
CA ASP A 134 -15.69 13.65 -7.72
C ASP A 134 -16.73 13.40 -8.84
N SER A 135 -16.77 14.28 -9.85
CA SER A 135 -17.81 14.27 -10.88
C SER A 135 -17.28 14.14 -12.30
N ALA A 136 -15.96 14.20 -12.49
CA ALA A 136 -15.35 14.13 -13.82
C ALA A 136 -13.98 13.45 -13.78
N VAL A 137 -13.72 12.65 -14.81
CA VAL A 137 -12.42 12.04 -15.05
C VAL A 137 -11.60 12.96 -15.94
N ASN A 138 -10.32 13.13 -15.61
CA ASN A 138 -9.36 13.78 -16.50
C ASN A 138 -8.82 12.73 -17.48
N THR A 139 -8.67 13.07 -18.76
CA THR A 139 -8.11 12.14 -19.77
C THR A 139 -6.60 12.01 -19.66
N THR A 140 -5.95 12.72 -18.74
CA THR A 140 -4.52 12.59 -18.44
C THR A 140 -4.27 11.60 -17.31
N ALA A 141 -3.06 11.04 -17.31
CA ALA A 141 -2.59 10.15 -16.24
C ALA A 141 -2.71 10.81 -14.85
N TYR A 142 -2.98 10.00 -13.83
CA TYR A 142 -3.11 10.46 -12.45
C TYR A 142 -1.87 11.26 -11.99
N ASN A 143 -2.11 12.42 -11.37
CA ASN A 143 -1.11 13.39 -10.94
C ASN A 143 -1.49 14.03 -9.58
N ASN A 144 -1.53 13.20 -8.53
CA ASN A 144 -1.75 13.61 -7.14
C ASN A 144 -3.12 14.22 -6.82
N GLU A 145 -4.14 13.96 -7.65
CA GLU A 145 -5.51 14.38 -7.37
C GLU A 145 -6.14 13.57 -6.21
N ASN A 146 -7.30 14.02 -5.75
CA ASN A 146 -8.08 13.33 -4.72
C ASN A 146 -8.82 12.09 -5.25
N TRP A 147 -8.93 11.96 -6.56
CA TRP A 147 -9.57 10.82 -7.21
C TRP A 147 -8.63 10.22 -8.24
N ILE A 148 -8.54 8.90 -8.20
CA ILE A 148 -7.89 8.08 -9.22
C ILE A 148 -8.92 7.22 -9.90
N TYR A 149 -8.86 7.17 -11.23
CA TYR A 149 -9.81 6.48 -12.08
C TYR A 149 -9.13 5.40 -12.90
N MET A 150 -9.82 4.29 -13.13
CA MET A 150 -9.40 3.24 -14.03
C MET A 150 -10.46 3.07 -15.13
N GLN A 151 -10.04 3.09 -16.39
CA GLN A 151 -10.95 2.86 -17.50
C GLN A 151 -11.37 1.38 -17.53
N VAL A 152 -12.67 1.17 -17.69
CA VAL A 152 -13.30 -0.15 -17.75
C VAL A 152 -13.41 -0.63 -19.19
N ARG A 153 -13.93 0.24 -20.07
CA ARG A 153 -14.10 0.05 -21.52
C ARG A 153 -13.21 1.00 -22.27
#